data_AF-A0A1G0YLB4-F1
#
_entry.id   AF-A0A1G0YLB4-F1
#
_cell.length_a   1.000
_cell.length_b   1.000
_cell.length_c   1.000
_cell.angle_alpha   90.00
_cell.angle_beta   90.00
_cell.angle_gamma   90.00
#
_symmetry.space_group_name_H-M   'P 1'
#
loop_
_entity.id
_entity.type
_entity.pdbx_description
1 polymer ?
#
loop_
_entity_poly.entity_id
_entity_poly.type
_entity_poly.pdbx_seq_one_letter_code
_entity_poly.pdbx_strand_id
1 'polypeptide(L)'
;MYWKKLAVMGCCLIGLGVEARSQERPYIRRVDRTTASMDREIRSSSLMGSRMPKFLDERAGTRETFVVRWKAPRQGLDAGVLVLFEYKQGREDGVKNLHIKYPFRVAGERVSEFVVSEKAIERAGPLYAWRVRIVLRGRLLAEERSASWK
;
A
#
# COMPACT_ATOMS: atom_id res chain seq x y z
N MET A 1 -47.03 -47.63 50.35
CA MET A 1 -47.03 -46.30 49.70
C MET A 1 -45.75 -45.58 50.08
N TYR A 2 -44.90 -45.22 49.11
CA TYR A 2 -43.91 -44.12 49.07
C TYR A 2 -42.74 -44.50 48.14
N TRP A 3 -42.88 -44.15 46.86
CA TRP A 3 -41.78 -44.16 45.88
C TRP A 3 -41.13 -42.76 45.87
N LYS A 4 -39.86 -42.68 46.24
CA LYS A 4 -39.06 -41.45 46.05
C LYS A 4 -38.56 -41.41 44.61
N LYS A 5 -39.07 -40.46 43.83
CA LYS A 5 -38.58 -40.14 42.48
C LYS A 5 -37.23 -39.42 42.60
N LEU A 6 -36.17 -40.06 42.11
CA LEU A 6 -34.86 -39.43 41.90
C LEU A 6 -34.94 -38.59 40.62
N ALA A 7 -34.91 -37.27 40.77
CA ALA A 7 -34.77 -36.34 39.66
C ALA A 7 -33.29 -36.24 39.28
N VAL A 8 -32.91 -36.82 38.14
CA VAL A 8 -31.60 -36.61 37.52
C VAL A 8 -31.66 -35.26 36.81
N MET A 9 -31.08 -34.25 37.44
CA MET A 9 -30.94 -32.91 36.91
C MET A 9 -29.82 -32.91 35.86
N GLY A 10 -30.20 -33.05 34.59
CA GLY A 10 -29.29 -32.98 33.45
C GLY A 10 -28.85 -31.54 33.21
N CYS A 11 -27.63 -31.19 33.64
CA CYS A 11 -26.95 -29.98 33.20
C CYS A 11 -26.50 -30.16 31.74
N CYS A 12 -27.30 -29.69 30.78
CA CYS A 12 -26.84 -29.42 29.42
C CYS A 12 -25.84 -28.27 29.46
N LEU A 13 -24.54 -28.58 29.50
CA LEU A 13 -23.48 -27.63 29.20
C LEU A 13 -23.52 -27.33 27.70
N ILE A 14 -24.24 -26.28 27.32
CA ILE A 14 -24.16 -25.70 25.97
C ILE A 14 -22.80 -25.00 25.90
N GLY A 15 -21.79 -25.74 25.44
CA GLY A 15 -20.50 -25.19 25.07
C GLY A 15 -20.69 -24.25 23.88
N LEU A 16 -20.83 -22.95 24.14
CA LEU A 16 -20.66 -21.91 23.13
C LEU A 16 -19.17 -21.87 22.78
N GLY A 17 -18.77 -22.74 21.86
CA GLY A 17 -17.50 -22.63 21.16
C GLY A 17 -17.53 -21.34 20.35
N VAL A 18 -17.10 -20.23 20.97
CA VAL A 18 -16.71 -19.04 20.23
C VAL A 18 -15.41 -19.42 19.52
N GLU A 19 -15.53 -19.99 18.31
CA GLU A 19 -14.43 -20.04 17.37
C GLU A 19 -14.04 -18.59 17.10
N ALA A 20 -13.03 -18.13 17.82
CA ALA A 20 -12.30 -16.93 17.49
C ALA A 20 -11.64 -17.18 16.13
N ARG A 21 -12.42 -17.03 15.05
CA ARG A 21 -11.89 -16.88 13.70
C ARG A 21 -11.00 -15.65 13.80
N SER A 22 -9.70 -15.87 13.92
CA SER A 22 -8.68 -14.87 13.70
C SER A 22 -8.94 -14.33 12.30
N GLN A 23 -9.77 -13.29 12.20
CA GLN A 23 -9.98 -12.55 10.97
C GLN A 23 -8.64 -11.88 10.72
N GLU A 24 -7.80 -12.53 9.91
CA GLU A 24 -6.62 -11.91 9.35
C GLU A 24 -7.06 -10.54 8.83
N ARG A 25 -6.50 -9.46 9.37
CA ARG A 25 -6.75 -8.12 8.87
C ARG A 25 -5.86 -7.92 7.66
N PRO A 26 -6.28 -7.13 6.65
CA PRO A 26 -5.35 -6.77 5.59
C PRO A 26 -4.17 -6.02 6.21
N TYR A 27 -3.00 -6.17 5.62
CA TYR A 27 -1.80 -5.48 6.05
C TYR A 27 -0.93 -5.13 4.85
N ILE A 28 -0.18 -4.04 5.00
CA ILE A 28 0.84 -3.63 4.04
C ILE A 28 2.11 -4.37 4.43
N ARG A 29 2.64 -5.17 3.51
CA ARG A 29 3.82 -6.00 3.74
C ARG A 29 5.10 -5.21 3.48
N ARG A 30 5.10 -4.40 2.43
CA ARG A 30 6.28 -3.63 2.00
C ARG A 30 5.88 -2.50 1.07
N VAL A 31 6.60 -1.39 1.16
CA VAL A 31 6.54 -0.30 0.18
C VAL A 31 7.95 -0.08 -0.33
N ASP A 32 8.15 -0.30 -1.63
CA ASP A 32 9.42 -0.06 -2.30
C ASP A 32 9.36 1.23 -3.10
N ARG A 33 10.41 2.05 -2.98
CA ARG A 33 10.58 3.27 -3.77
C ARG A 33 11.69 3.03 -4.79
N THR A 34 11.40 3.30 -6.05
CA THR A 34 12.38 3.28 -7.13
C THR A 34 12.41 4.65 -7.78
N THR A 35 13.61 5.17 -7.97
CA THR A 35 13.85 6.41 -8.69
C THR A 35 14.52 6.05 -10.02
N ALA A 36 13.88 6.43 -11.12
CA ALA A 36 14.45 6.27 -12.46
C ALA A 36 14.87 7.65 -12.98
N SER A 37 16.11 7.73 -13.47
CA SER A 37 16.63 8.86 -14.24
C SER A 37 16.71 8.41 -15.70
N MET A 38 16.19 9.21 -16.63
CA MET A 38 16.10 8.84 -18.06
C MET A 38 17.46 8.58 -18.75
N ASP A 39 18.59 9.00 -18.16
CA ASP A 39 19.92 8.81 -18.77
C ASP A 39 20.47 7.38 -18.77
N ARG A 40 19.76 6.42 -18.16
CA ARG A 40 20.26 5.03 -18.04
C ARG A 40 19.99 4.11 -19.23
N GLU A 41 19.25 4.54 -20.24
CA GLU A 41 18.95 3.68 -21.41
C GLU A 41 19.77 3.99 -22.68
N ILE A 42 20.67 4.98 -22.69
CA ILE A 42 21.51 5.32 -23.86
C ILE A 42 23.03 5.15 -23.60
N ARG A 43 23.45 4.21 -22.74
CA ARG A 43 24.90 3.95 -22.52
C ARG A 43 25.31 2.48 -22.66
N SER A 44 24.76 1.79 -23.66
CA SER A 44 25.30 0.51 -24.13
C SER A 44 25.53 0.43 -25.65
N SER A 45 25.59 1.57 -26.34
CA SER A 45 25.91 1.60 -27.78
C SER A 45 26.52 2.94 -28.22
N SER A 46 27.79 3.18 -27.88
CA SER A 46 28.72 3.89 -28.78
C SER A 46 30.13 3.86 -28.22
N LEU A 47 30.91 2.92 -28.74
CA LEU A 47 32.34 3.12 -28.86
C LEU A 47 32.57 4.24 -29.88
N MET A 48 33.53 5.11 -29.57
CA MET A 48 34.14 6.15 -30.41
C MET A 48 33.48 7.54 -30.42
N GLY A 49 34.22 8.53 -29.90
CA GLY A 49 33.95 9.94 -30.14
C GLY A 49 34.40 10.84 -28.99
N SER A 50 35.71 11.05 -28.85
CA SER A 50 36.30 12.04 -27.94
C SER A 50 35.76 13.45 -28.23
N ARG A 51 34.86 13.95 -27.38
CA ARG A 51 34.59 15.38 -27.14
C ARG A 51 34.24 15.56 -25.66
N MET A 52 34.98 16.44 -24.99
CA MET A 52 34.75 16.84 -23.60
C MET A 52 33.27 17.18 -23.34
N PRO A 53 32.63 16.65 -22.27
CA PRO A 53 31.30 17.07 -21.92
C PRO A 53 31.36 18.48 -21.34
N LYS A 54 30.74 19.45 -22.04
CA LYS A 54 30.22 20.66 -21.41
C LYS A 54 29.35 20.20 -20.23
N PHE A 55 29.55 20.80 -19.06
CA PHE A 55 28.63 20.71 -17.93
C PHE A 55 27.29 21.34 -18.35
N LEU A 56 26.49 20.59 -19.07
CA LEU A 56 25.07 20.83 -19.22
C LEU A 56 24.44 20.35 -17.91
N ASP A 57 23.91 21.31 -17.18
CA ASP A 57 23.03 21.12 -16.01
C ASP A 57 21.68 20.55 -16.51
N GLU A 58 21.74 19.44 -17.24
CA GLU A 58 20.61 18.65 -17.69
C GLU A 58 20.06 17.96 -16.45
N ARG A 59 19.06 18.59 -15.83
CA ARG A 59 18.23 17.98 -14.80
C ARG A 59 17.55 16.78 -15.43
N ALA A 60 18.20 15.62 -15.38
CA ALA A 60 17.60 14.38 -15.81
C ALA A 60 16.26 14.21 -15.10
N GLY A 61 15.22 14.10 -15.91
CA GLY A 61 13.86 13.87 -15.48
C GLY A 61 13.78 12.76 -14.45
N THR A 62 13.43 13.13 -13.21
CA THR A 62 13.36 12.16 -12.13
C THR A 62 11.93 11.68 -12.01
N ARG A 63 11.69 10.42 -12.36
CA ARG A 63 10.43 9.72 -12.10
C ARG A 63 10.56 8.91 -10.81
N GLU A 64 9.55 8.98 -9.96
CA GLU A 64 9.48 8.14 -8.76
C GLU A 64 8.32 7.16 -8.85
N THR A 65 8.62 5.88 -8.62
CA THR A 65 7.64 4.79 -8.58
C THR A 65 7.62 4.17 -7.18
N PHE A 66 6.43 3.98 -6.64
CA PHE A 66 6.18 3.32 -5.36
C PHE A 66 5.40 2.02 -5.58
N VAL A 67 6.02 0.90 -5.22
CA VAL A 67 5.43 -0.43 -5.31
C VAL A 67 4.96 -0.85 -3.92
N VAL A 68 3.66 -0.86 -3.72
CA VAL A 68 3.00 -1.27 -2.47
C VAL A 68 2.61 -2.74 -2.57
N ARG A 69 3.29 -3.59 -1.79
CA ARG A 69 2.93 -5.00 -1.61
C ARG A 69 2.08 -5.14 -0.36
N TRP A 70 0.89 -5.68 -0.52
CA TRP A 70 -0.06 -5.84 0.57
C TRP A 70 -0.81 -7.17 0.44
N LYS A 71 -1.41 -7.62 1.54
CA LYS A 71 -2.15 -8.87 1.58
C LYS A 71 -3.55 -8.63 2.11
N ALA A 72 -4.55 -9.05 1.33
CA ALA A 72 -5.92 -9.15 1.77
C ALA A 72 -6.12 -10.46 2.57
N PRO A 73 -7.10 -10.50 3.49
CA PRO A 73 -7.41 -11.70 4.26
C PRO A 73 -7.75 -12.88 3.35
N ARG A 74 -7.56 -14.12 3.83
CA ARG A 74 -7.95 -15.33 3.06
C ARG A 74 -9.44 -15.35 2.72
N GLN A 75 -10.29 -14.87 3.63
CA GLN A 75 -11.73 -14.74 3.36
C GLN A 75 -12.03 -13.69 2.26
N GLY A 76 -11.09 -12.81 1.94
CA GLY A 76 -11.23 -11.73 0.99
C GLY A 76 -11.89 -10.49 1.59
N LEU A 77 -11.60 -9.34 0.98
CA LEU A 77 -12.28 -8.07 1.17
C LEU A 77 -13.33 -7.91 0.07
N ASP A 78 -14.49 -7.38 0.42
CA ASP A 78 -15.54 -7.07 -0.55
C ASP A 78 -15.09 -6.04 -1.59
N ALA A 79 -15.85 -5.92 -2.68
CA ALA A 79 -15.64 -4.90 -3.70
C ALA A 79 -15.65 -3.47 -3.10
N GLY A 80 -14.84 -2.60 -3.70
CA GLY A 80 -14.70 -1.20 -3.29
C GLY A 80 -13.52 -0.92 -2.37
N VAL A 81 -12.54 -1.84 -2.28
CA VAL A 81 -11.26 -1.57 -1.61
C VAL A 81 -10.54 -0.45 -2.35
N LEU A 82 -10.03 0.53 -1.61
CA LEU A 82 -9.22 1.63 -2.08
C LEU A 82 -7.83 1.52 -1.47
N VAL A 83 -6.81 1.44 -2.31
CA VAL A 83 -5.41 1.64 -1.89
C VAL A 83 -5.07 3.09 -2.21
N LEU A 84 -4.90 3.89 -1.17
CA LEU A 84 -4.62 5.32 -1.25
C LEU A 84 -3.14 5.55 -0.94
N PHE A 85 -2.44 6.21 -1.86
CA PHE A 85 -1.07 6.67 -1.68
C PHE A 85 -1.09 8.19 -1.54
N GLU A 86 -0.75 8.67 -0.35
CA GLU A 86 -0.66 10.09 0.00
C GLU A 86 0.79 10.52 0.09
N TYR A 87 1.11 11.72 -0.38
CA TYR A 87 2.50 12.20 -0.38
C TYR A 87 2.59 13.72 -0.24
N LYS A 88 3.74 14.19 0.22
CA LYS A 88 4.12 15.61 0.33
C LYS A 88 5.38 15.88 -0.49
N GLN A 89 5.43 17.05 -1.13
CA GLN A 89 6.53 17.48 -2.00
C GLN A 89 7.14 18.80 -1.53
N GLY A 90 8.42 19.01 -1.80
CA GLY A 90 9.20 20.08 -1.15
C GLY A 90 8.79 21.53 -1.45
N ARG A 91 8.14 21.81 -2.58
CA ARG A 91 7.77 23.17 -3.02
C ARG A 91 6.27 23.45 -3.04
N GLU A 92 5.45 22.43 -2.83
CA GLU A 92 3.99 22.60 -2.74
C GLU A 92 3.54 22.22 -1.34
N ASP A 93 2.82 23.14 -0.70
CA ASP A 93 2.15 22.85 0.56
C ASP A 93 0.92 21.96 0.32
N GLY A 94 0.71 21.02 1.23
CA GLY A 94 -0.43 20.13 1.24
C GLY A 94 -0.12 18.68 0.86
N VAL A 95 -1.13 17.84 1.03
CA VAL A 95 -1.06 16.40 0.74
C VAL A 95 -1.65 16.14 -0.63
N LYS A 96 -0.86 15.54 -1.51
CA LYS A 96 -1.32 14.99 -2.78
C LYS A 96 -1.68 13.52 -2.60
N ASN A 97 -2.51 13.00 -3.49
CA ASN A 97 -2.90 11.60 -3.44
C ASN A 97 -2.99 10.97 -4.83
N LEU A 98 -2.71 9.67 -4.87
CA LEU A 98 -2.97 8.75 -5.95
C LEU A 98 -3.77 7.58 -5.36
N HIS A 99 -4.60 6.92 -6.14
CA HIS A 99 -5.36 5.79 -5.63
C HIS A 99 -5.61 4.72 -6.68
N ILE A 100 -5.76 3.48 -6.20
CA ILE A 100 -6.23 2.34 -6.98
C ILE A 100 -7.48 1.81 -6.30
N LYS A 101 -8.59 1.76 -7.04
CA LYS A 101 -9.86 1.20 -6.60
C LYS A 101 -10.03 -0.20 -7.18
N TYR A 102 -10.35 -1.15 -6.32
CA TYR A 102 -10.67 -2.53 -6.71
C TYR A 102 -12.19 -2.71 -6.72
N PRO A 103 -12.85 -2.73 -7.90
CA PRO A 103 -14.31 -2.85 -8.01
C PRO A 103 -14.82 -4.29 -7.83
N PHE A 104 -13.96 -5.21 -7.42
CA PHE A 104 -14.24 -6.64 -7.23
C PHE A 104 -13.70 -7.12 -5.89
N ARG A 105 -14.12 -8.31 -5.45
CA ARG A 105 -13.63 -8.94 -4.21
C ARG A 105 -12.11 -9.19 -4.31
N VAL A 106 -11.35 -8.80 -3.30
CA VAL A 106 -9.88 -8.93 -3.28
C VAL A 106 -9.43 -9.90 -2.21
N ALA A 107 -8.64 -10.91 -2.55
CA ALA A 107 -8.06 -11.85 -1.59
C ALA A 107 -6.58 -12.10 -1.89
N GLY A 108 -5.83 -12.52 -0.87
CA GLY A 108 -4.42 -12.90 -1.00
C GLY A 108 -3.48 -11.72 -1.27
N GLU A 109 -2.30 -12.02 -1.82
CA GLU A 109 -1.27 -11.01 -2.10
C GLU A 109 -1.64 -10.12 -3.29
N ARG A 110 -1.32 -8.84 -3.16
CA ARG A 110 -1.57 -7.80 -4.16
C ARG A 110 -0.40 -6.84 -4.23
N VAL A 111 -0.25 -6.29 -5.43
CA VAL A 111 0.75 -5.26 -5.74
C VAL A 111 0.00 -4.07 -6.32
N SER A 112 0.28 -2.89 -5.79
CA SER A 112 -0.27 -1.62 -6.25
C SER A 112 0.90 -0.70 -6.57
N GLU A 113 0.96 -0.23 -7.82
CA GLU A 113 2.03 0.66 -8.28
C GLU A 113 1.50 2.09 -8.38
N PHE A 114 2.23 3.03 -7.78
CA PHE A 114 1.95 4.46 -7.84
C PHE A 114 3.12 5.19 -8.46
N VAL A 115 2.84 6.05 -9.42
CA VAL A 115 3.86 6.77 -10.18
C VAL A 115 3.66 8.25 -9.96
N VAL A 116 4.71 8.93 -9.49
CA VAL A 116 4.79 10.38 -9.55
C VAL A 116 5.61 10.75 -10.78
N SER A 117 4.96 11.47 -11.69
CA SER A 117 5.58 11.88 -12.94
C SER A 117 6.69 12.88 -12.70
N GLU A 118 7.64 12.87 -13.62
CA GLU A 118 8.71 13.87 -13.70
C GLU A 118 8.16 15.30 -13.64
N LYS A 119 7.17 15.62 -14.49
CA LYS A 119 6.53 16.95 -14.50
C LYS A 119 6.01 17.38 -13.12
N ALA A 120 5.50 16.44 -12.33
CA ALA A 120 5.04 16.73 -10.97
C ALA A 120 6.21 16.98 -10.01
N ILE A 121 7.33 16.26 -10.17
CA ILE A 121 8.55 16.44 -9.37
C ILE A 121 9.30 17.72 -9.77
N GLU A 122 9.38 18.05 -11.05
CA GLU A 122 9.99 19.29 -11.52
C GLU A 122 9.26 20.51 -10.98
N ARG A 123 7.92 20.48 -11.01
CA ARG A 123 7.07 21.57 -10.53
C ARG A 123 7.14 21.71 -9.01
N ALA A 124 6.85 20.63 -8.29
CA ALA A 124 6.62 20.65 -6.85
C ALA A 124 7.82 20.19 -6.01
N GLY A 125 8.93 19.83 -6.63
CA GLY A 125 10.09 19.24 -5.97
C GLY A 125 9.95 17.75 -5.66
N PRO A 126 11.02 17.14 -5.11
CA PRO A 126 11.02 15.73 -4.76
C PRO A 126 10.02 15.43 -3.64
N LEU A 127 9.59 14.16 -3.56
CA LEU A 127 8.80 13.68 -2.45
C LEU A 127 9.69 13.54 -1.21
N TYR A 128 9.23 14.11 -0.09
CA TYR A 128 9.94 14.00 1.18
C TYR A 128 9.19 13.17 2.23
N ALA A 129 7.89 12.97 2.06
CA ALA A 129 7.08 12.13 2.96
C ALA A 129 5.94 11.46 2.18
N TRP A 130 5.61 10.23 2.58
CA TRP A 130 4.50 9.45 2.04
C TRP A 130 3.77 8.65 3.13
N ARG A 131 2.52 8.30 2.83
CA ARG A 131 1.63 7.43 3.61
C ARG A 131 0.78 6.59 2.67
N VAL A 132 0.60 5.32 2.99
CA VAL A 132 -0.24 4.38 2.25
C VAL A 132 -1.36 3.90 3.15
N ARG A 133 -2.58 3.84 2.63
CA ARG A 133 -3.77 3.38 3.35
C ARG A 133 -4.55 2.38 2.52
N ILE A 134 -5.01 1.33 3.18
CA ILE A 134 -6.01 0.41 2.64
C ILE A 134 -7.34 0.76 3.30
N VAL A 135 -8.31 1.17 2.50
CA VAL A 135 -9.62 1.64 2.95
C VAL A 135 -10.72 0.80 2.30
N LEU A 136 -11.77 0.47 3.04
CA LEU A 136 -12.97 -0.17 2.50
C LEU A 136 -14.20 0.53 3.07
N ARG A 137 -15.06 1.05 2.18
CA ARG A 137 -16.31 1.75 2.57
C ARG A 137 -16.05 2.86 3.62
N GLY A 138 -14.98 3.64 3.42
CA GLY A 138 -14.57 4.71 4.34
C GLY A 138 -13.84 4.26 5.60
N ARG A 139 -13.77 2.94 5.89
CA ARG A 139 -13.04 2.42 7.04
C ARG A 139 -11.58 2.14 6.69
N LEU A 140 -10.67 2.72 7.48
CA LEU A 140 -9.25 2.38 7.42
C LEU A 140 -9.04 0.94 7.92
N LEU A 141 -8.40 0.11 7.09
CA LEU A 141 -8.09 -1.27 7.40
C LEU A 141 -6.60 -1.48 7.71
N ALA A 142 -5.72 -0.78 7.00
CA ALA A 142 -4.27 -0.79 7.23
C ALA A 142 -3.63 0.53 6.83
N GLU A 143 -2.53 0.90 7.48
CA GLU A 143 -1.75 2.10 7.18
C GLU A 143 -0.25 1.77 7.30
N GLU A 144 0.55 2.35 6.41
CA GLU A 144 2.01 2.33 6.45
C GLU A 144 2.51 3.73 6.04
N ARG A 145 3.64 4.19 6.59
CA ARG A 145 4.11 5.55 6.31
C ARG A 145 5.61 5.70 6.43
N SER A 146 6.16 6.63 5.66
CA SER A 146 7.54 7.10 5.86
C SER A 146 7.73 7.69 7.27
N ALA A 147 8.96 7.62 7.79
CA ALA A 147 9.33 8.22 9.06
C ALA A 147 9.16 9.75 9.10
N SER A 148 9.24 10.40 7.94
CA SER A 148 9.05 11.84 7.76
C SER A 148 7.57 12.28 7.71
N TRP A 149 6.63 11.34 7.78
CA TRP A 149 5.21 11.64 7.80
C TRP A 149 4.75 12.16 9.17
N LYS A 150 4.67 13.49 9.28
CA LYS A 150 4.11 14.21 10.44
C LYS A 150 2.85 14.96 10.06
#